data_AF-A0A945CVB9-F1
#
_entry.id   AF-A0A945CVB9-F1
#
_cell.length_a   1.000
_cell.length_b   1.000
_cell.length_c   1.000
_cell.angle_alpha   90.00
_cell.angle_beta   90.00
_cell.angle_gamma   90.00
#
_symmetry.space_group_name_H-M   'P 1'
#
loop_
_entity.id
_entity.type
_entity.pdbx_description
1 polymer ?
#
loop_
_entity_poly.entity_id
_entity_poly.type
_entity_poly.pdbx_seq_one_letter_code
_entity_poly.pdbx_strand_id
1 'polypeptide(L)'
;DMPPCGMSLEKMPSTWHPTGQVHQWLSQESWSATETQDASRAAHKALDELITFFETRPASVHTLDVNAVQCFLDFSYAASDMPELQDRALTAARRSLTALLPPYLKRAPSSATCDKFLDLLDYTAYAGGIYPAGDERLSKMVSLTNAAAADCGSLQAALDYDYHRTLDIEHFYSDRFRELVLWSTLQIVTGRDFRRILDADREHIEELFDLALWSVTITDAQRLPGLKLPDGARELLPQLWHFLSYYPFTDAQAYARKAHDHTFYDTAYLATHIGYVPTGFGRHPIRVQDAPWLFRFLRENFYAVLDMGELDMIAEFVDLFRQYGCTEENDLQVRDGTRYLLRLYHAAGDSWIAYRRSPAENPDDYDLIHRPWTGGGGVRARIMEPPVEGTYGSIFRGTFRDSR
;
A
#
# COMPACT_ATOMS: atom_id res chain seq x y z
N ASP A 1 -10.34 -21.88 -12.37
CA ASP A 1 -9.07 -21.24 -12.79
C ASP A 1 -9.35 -19.96 -13.55
N MET A 2 -9.33 -18.82 -12.87
CA MET A 2 -9.35 -17.52 -13.55
C MET A 2 -7.91 -17.18 -13.95
N PRO A 3 -7.63 -16.87 -15.23
CA PRO A 3 -6.29 -16.43 -15.61
C PRO A 3 -5.97 -15.13 -14.87
N PRO A 4 -4.74 -14.97 -14.35
CA PRO A 4 -4.38 -13.77 -13.61
C PRO A 4 -4.45 -12.54 -14.48
N CYS A 5 -4.24 -12.65 -15.81
CA CYS A 5 -4.22 -11.55 -16.76
C CYS A 5 -5.15 -11.82 -17.96
N GLY A 6 -5.81 -10.77 -18.48
CA GLY A 6 -6.76 -10.86 -19.59
C GLY A 6 -6.47 -9.84 -20.69
N MET A 7 -6.25 -10.29 -21.92
CA MET A 7 -5.87 -9.41 -23.03
C MET A 7 -7.04 -8.71 -23.74
N SER A 8 -8.28 -9.17 -23.56
CA SER A 8 -9.45 -8.61 -24.24
C SER A 8 -10.72 -8.79 -23.43
N LEU A 9 -11.72 -7.95 -23.70
CA LEU A 9 -13.01 -8.01 -23.00
C LEU A 9 -13.69 -9.37 -23.17
N GLU A 10 -13.62 -9.99 -24.36
CA GLU A 10 -14.25 -11.29 -24.63
C GLU A 10 -13.62 -12.42 -23.81
N LYS A 11 -12.38 -12.25 -23.36
CA LYS A 11 -11.65 -13.23 -22.54
C LYS A 11 -11.77 -12.95 -21.04
N MET A 12 -12.35 -11.81 -20.65
CA MET A 12 -12.59 -11.44 -19.26
C MET A 12 -14.02 -11.81 -18.84
N PRO A 13 -14.23 -12.19 -17.55
CA PRO A 13 -15.56 -12.23 -16.96
C PRO A 13 -16.31 -10.92 -17.18
N SER A 14 -17.62 -10.99 -17.41
CA SER A 14 -18.46 -9.79 -17.61
C SER A 14 -18.44 -8.85 -16.40
N THR A 15 -18.16 -9.37 -15.20
CA THR A 15 -17.99 -8.55 -13.98
C THR A 15 -16.75 -7.67 -14.02
N TRP A 16 -15.81 -7.93 -14.93
CA TRP A 16 -14.58 -7.13 -15.10
C TRP A 16 -14.72 -6.10 -16.22
N HIS A 17 -15.85 -6.07 -16.94
CA HIS A 17 -16.02 -5.20 -18.09
C HIS A 17 -16.22 -3.74 -17.67
N PRO A 18 -15.73 -2.78 -18.46
CA PRO A 18 -15.95 -1.36 -18.17
C PRO A 18 -17.44 -1.05 -18.27
N THR A 19 -17.94 -0.20 -17.39
CA THR A 19 -19.33 0.27 -17.40
C THR A 19 -19.37 1.78 -17.58
N GLY A 20 -20.52 2.31 -18.04
CA GLY A 20 -20.76 3.74 -18.09
C GLY A 20 -19.82 4.51 -19.01
N GLN A 21 -19.34 5.67 -18.54
CA GLN A 21 -18.54 6.59 -19.34
C GLN A 21 -17.11 6.10 -19.59
N VAL A 22 -16.57 5.26 -18.69
CA VAL A 22 -15.24 4.67 -18.81
C VAL A 22 -15.05 4.02 -20.18
N HIS A 23 -16.03 3.25 -20.64
CA HIS A 23 -15.97 2.53 -21.91
C HIS A 23 -15.71 3.43 -23.13
N GLN A 24 -16.14 4.71 -23.09
CA GLN A 24 -16.10 5.60 -24.26
C GLN A 24 -14.69 6.08 -24.64
N TRP A 25 -13.71 5.96 -23.74
CA TRP A 25 -12.36 6.48 -23.95
C TRP A 25 -11.27 5.41 -23.78
N LEU A 26 -11.65 4.13 -23.62
CA LEU A 26 -10.69 3.03 -23.65
C LEU A 26 -10.25 2.77 -25.08
N SER A 27 -8.93 2.73 -25.28
CA SER A 27 -8.35 2.39 -26.58
C SER A 27 -8.23 0.87 -26.74
N GLN A 28 -8.74 0.34 -27.85
CA GLN A 28 -8.56 -1.05 -28.23
C GLN A 28 -7.17 -1.33 -28.84
N GLU A 29 -6.35 -0.30 -29.03
CA GLU A 29 -5.02 -0.45 -29.60
C GLU A 29 -4.12 -1.24 -28.66
N SER A 30 -3.23 -2.04 -29.26
CA SER A 30 -2.17 -2.73 -28.52
C SER A 30 -1.22 -1.71 -27.88
N TRP A 31 -0.56 -2.12 -26.80
CA TRP A 31 0.48 -1.31 -26.18
C TRP A 31 1.67 -1.14 -27.15
N SER A 32 2.13 0.10 -27.34
CA SER A 32 3.15 0.45 -28.32
C SER A 32 4.51 0.74 -27.67
N ALA A 33 5.57 0.65 -28.48
CA ALA A 33 6.92 1.00 -28.03
C ALA A 33 7.05 2.48 -27.60
N THR A 34 6.26 3.38 -28.21
CA THR A 34 6.22 4.79 -27.83
C THR A 34 5.61 4.96 -26.43
N GLU A 35 4.53 4.24 -26.12
CA GLU A 35 3.93 4.25 -24.80
C GLU A 35 4.87 3.66 -23.73
N THR A 36 5.64 2.60 -24.05
CA THR A 36 6.69 2.09 -23.15
C THR A 36 7.75 3.16 -22.83
N GLN A 37 8.22 3.89 -23.85
CA GLN A 37 9.20 4.97 -23.64
C GLN A 37 8.62 6.12 -22.81
N ASP A 38 7.34 6.42 -23.02
CA ASP A 38 6.64 7.49 -22.33
C ASP A 38 6.38 7.17 -20.86
N ALA A 39 5.91 5.95 -20.56
CA ALA A 39 5.80 5.41 -19.20
C ALA A 39 7.15 5.45 -18.46
N SER A 40 8.22 5.03 -19.12
CA SER A 40 9.58 5.11 -18.54
C SER A 40 10.00 6.55 -18.25
N ARG A 41 9.75 7.49 -19.18
CA ARG A 41 10.04 8.92 -18.99
C ARG A 41 9.26 9.50 -17.81
N ALA A 42 7.97 9.20 -17.72
CA ALA A 42 7.10 9.67 -16.64
C ALA A 42 7.53 9.12 -15.27
N ALA A 43 7.98 7.86 -15.20
CA ALA A 43 8.54 7.28 -13.98
C ALA A 43 9.86 7.94 -13.54
N HIS A 44 10.77 8.22 -14.49
CA HIS A 44 12.01 8.95 -14.18
C HIS A 44 11.72 10.38 -13.72
N LYS A 45 10.77 11.05 -14.38
CA LYS A 45 10.34 12.41 -14.02
C LYS A 45 9.77 12.44 -12.59
N ALA A 46 9.01 11.44 -12.18
CA ALA A 46 8.51 11.34 -10.81
C ALA A 46 9.65 11.32 -9.77
N LEU A 47 10.67 10.49 -9.97
CA LEU A 47 11.82 10.44 -9.08
C LEU A 47 12.60 11.77 -9.07
N ASP A 48 12.77 12.41 -10.23
CA ASP A 48 13.41 13.73 -10.34
C ASP A 48 12.66 14.80 -9.53
N GLU A 49 11.33 14.79 -9.59
CA GLU A 49 10.46 15.71 -8.86
C GLU A 49 10.54 15.50 -7.35
N LEU A 50 10.52 14.25 -6.88
CA LEU A 50 10.71 13.92 -5.47
C LEU A 50 12.08 14.40 -4.96
N ILE A 51 13.15 14.11 -5.70
CA ILE A 51 14.51 14.56 -5.34
C ILE A 51 14.57 16.08 -5.27
N THR A 52 14.05 16.77 -6.30
CA THR A 52 14.04 18.24 -6.37
C THR A 52 13.22 18.85 -5.23
N PHE A 53 12.10 18.24 -4.87
CA PHE A 53 11.25 18.70 -3.78
C PHE A 53 12.02 18.75 -2.46
N PHE A 54 12.65 17.65 -2.07
CA PHE A 54 13.40 17.60 -0.80
C PHE A 54 14.70 18.42 -0.82
N GLU A 55 15.34 18.60 -1.98
CA GLU A 55 16.51 19.47 -2.13
C GLU A 55 16.15 20.95 -1.97
N THR A 56 14.99 21.36 -2.48
CA THR A 56 14.50 22.74 -2.38
C THR A 56 13.75 23.01 -1.07
N ARG A 57 13.28 21.96 -0.38
CA ARG A 57 12.56 22.02 0.90
C ARG A 57 13.14 21.04 1.92
N PRO A 58 14.37 21.25 2.41
CA PRO A 58 15.01 20.30 3.33
C PRO A 58 14.26 20.13 4.66
N ALA A 59 13.48 21.14 5.10
CA ALA A 59 12.64 21.04 6.29
C ALA A 59 11.54 19.98 6.12
N SER A 60 11.04 19.76 4.90
CA SER A 60 10.00 18.77 4.62
C SER A 60 10.46 17.34 4.86
N VAL A 61 11.77 17.06 4.86
CA VAL A 61 12.29 15.75 5.29
C VAL A 61 11.86 15.45 6.73
N HIS A 62 11.99 16.43 7.63
CA HIS A 62 11.60 16.28 9.04
C HIS A 62 10.09 16.35 9.26
N THR A 63 9.37 17.13 8.44
CA THR A 63 7.91 17.23 8.53
C THR A 63 7.22 15.96 8.07
N LEU A 64 7.68 15.36 6.96
CA LEU A 64 7.09 14.18 6.36
C LEU A 64 7.66 12.87 6.94
N ASP A 65 8.77 12.98 7.66
CA ASP A 65 9.39 11.92 8.41
C ASP A 65 9.68 10.65 7.58
N VAL A 66 9.21 9.49 8.02
CA VAL A 66 9.43 8.19 7.36
C VAL A 66 8.95 8.18 5.90
N ASN A 67 7.93 8.97 5.55
CA ASN A 67 7.46 9.11 4.17
C ASN A 67 8.53 9.71 3.24
N ALA A 68 9.40 10.58 3.76
CA ALA A 68 10.52 11.14 3.00
C ALA A 68 11.62 10.11 2.67
N VAL A 69 11.57 8.93 3.30
CA VAL A 69 12.42 7.77 3.01
C VAL A 69 11.65 6.76 2.15
N GLN A 70 10.42 6.44 2.54
CA GLN A 70 9.60 5.41 1.91
C GLN A 70 9.33 5.72 0.44
N CYS A 71 9.01 6.96 0.10
CA CYS A 71 8.74 7.35 -1.28
C CYS A 71 9.90 6.98 -2.22
N PHE A 72 11.14 7.08 -1.75
CA PHE A 72 12.32 6.68 -2.52
C PHE A 72 12.58 5.18 -2.47
N LEU A 73 12.33 4.52 -1.34
CA LEU A 73 12.50 3.06 -1.23
C LEU A 73 11.57 2.31 -2.21
N ASP A 74 10.34 2.75 -2.36
CA ASP A 74 9.38 2.12 -3.28
C ASP A 74 9.82 2.25 -4.75
N PHE A 75 10.48 3.35 -5.11
CA PHE A 75 11.16 3.49 -6.41
C PHE A 75 12.39 2.60 -6.56
N SER A 76 12.98 2.11 -5.47
CA SER A 76 14.08 1.15 -5.57
C SER A 76 13.63 -0.30 -5.75
N TYR A 77 12.40 -0.64 -5.36
CA TYR A 77 11.89 -2.01 -5.39
C TYR A 77 11.48 -2.47 -6.78
N ALA A 78 11.79 -3.73 -7.09
CA ALA A 78 11.43 -4.38 -8.35
C ALA A 78 11.81 -3.57 -9.61
N ALA A 79 12.95 -2.88 -9.53
CA ALA A 79 13.43 -1.91 -10.53
C ALA A 79 14.72 -2.38 -11.24
N SER A 80 14.99 -3.69 -11.29
CA SER A 80 16.24 -4.22 -11.86
C SER A 80 16.40 -3.97 -13.36
N ASP A 81 15.31 -3.68 -14.07
CA ASP A 81 15.28 -3.21 -15.46
C ASP A 81 15.60 -1.71 -15.60
N MET A 82 15.62 -0.95 -14.50
CA MET A 82 15.95 0.48 -14.44
C MET A 82 17.05 0.76 -13.39
N PRO A 83 18.27 0.20 -13.55
CA PRO A 83 19.31 0.24 -12.52
C PRO A 83 19.75 1.66 -12.14
N GLU A 84 19.74 2.61 -13.08
CA GLU A 84 20.03 4.02 -12.78
C GLU A 84 18.98 4.64 -11.85
N LEU A 85 17.69 4.43 -12.15
CA LEU A 85 16.58 4.89 -11.33
C LEU A 85 16.66 4.27 -9.92
N GLN A 86 16.94 2.96 -9.84
CA GLN A 86 17.13 2.26 -8.58
C GLN A 86 18.26 2.86 -7.72
N ASP A 87 19.44 3.09 -8.29
CA ASP A 87 20.59 3.64 -7.57
C ASP A 87 20.33 5.07 -7.07
N ARG A 88 19.72 5.90 -7.93
CA ARG A 88 19.33 7.28 -7.58
C ARG A 88 18.31 7.30 -6.44
N ALA A 89 17.31 6.42 -6.50
CA ALA A 89 16.29 6.29 -5.47
C ALA A 89 16.91 5.83 -4.13
N LEU A 90 17.76 4.80 -4.13
CA LEU A 90 18.46 4.34 -2.91
C LEU A 90 19.38 5.43 -2.33
N THR A 91 20.04 6.21 -3.17
CA THR A 91 20.87 7.34 -2.74
C THR A 91 20.03 8.42 -2.08
N ALA A 92 18.88 8.77 -2.67
CA ALA A 92 17.95 9.74 -2.09
C ALA A 92 17.35 9.25 -0.76
N ALA A 93 16.89 7.98 -0.70
CA ALA A 93 16.41 7.35 0.52
C ALA A 93 17.46 7.39 1.65
N ARG A 94 18.72 7.06 1.33
CA ARG A 94 19.84 7.11 2.28
C ARG A 94 20.09 8.51 2.81
N ARG A 95 20.00 9.52 1.95
CA ARG A 95 20.17 10.93 2.34
C ARG A 95 19.05 11.37 3.29
N SER A 96 17.78 11.10 2.96
CA SER A 96 16.63 11.40 3.83
C SER A 96 16.76 10.71 5.18
N LEU A 97 17.01 9.40 5.20
CA LEU A 97 17.17 8.65 6.45
C LEU A 97 18.32 9.19 7.29
N THR A 98 19.47 9.49 6.66
CA THR A 98 20.63 10.06 7.37
C THR A 98 20.31 11.42 8.02
N ALA A 99 19.43 12.22 7.42
CA ALA A 99 18.97 13.47 8.02
C ALA A 99 18.03 13.25 9.22
N LEU A 100 17.23 12.16 9.21
CA LEU A 100 16.25 11.83 10.25
C LEU A 100 16.84 11.13 11.48
N LEU A 101 17.90 10.33 11.32
CA LEU A 101 18.47 9.54 12.41
C LEU A 101 19.20 10.28 13.57
N PRO A 102 19.77 11.51 13.42
CA PRO A 102 20.59 12.12 14.48
C PRO A 102 19.94 12.25 15.87
N PRO A 103 18.63 12.54 16.03
CA PRO A 103 17.97 12.55 17.33
C PRO A 103 17.94 11.19 18.02
N TYR A 104 17.95 10.09 17.27
CA TYR A 104 17.93 8.72 17.79
C TYR A 104 19.34 8.21 18.11
N LEU A 105 20.31 8.49 17.23
CA LEU A 105 21.69 8.00 17.39
C LEU A 105 22.38 8.47 18.68
N LYS A 106 21.92 9.58 19.26
CA LYS A 106 22.43 10.14 20.53
C LYS A 106 21.79 9.53 21.78
N ARG A 107 20.68 8.80 21.66
CA ARG A 107 19.93 8.25 22.80
C ARG A 107 20.61 7.01 23.36
N ALA A 108 20.50 6.77 24.66
CA ALA A 108 20.89 5.49 25.24
C ALA A 108 19.80 4.45 24.95
N PRO A 109 20.11 3.15 24.70
CA PRO A 109 19.09 2.12 24.57
C PRO A 109 18.13 2.08 25.77
N SER A 110 18.64 2.30 26.98
CA SER A 110 17.85 2.34 28.21
C SER A 110 16.87 3.51 28.33
N SER A 111 16.87 4.48 27.39
CA SER A 111 15.89 5.56 27.35
C SER A 111 14.79 5.33 26.31
N ALA A 112 14.80 4.20 25.60
CA ALA A 112 13.74 3.84 24.66
C ALA A 112 12.59 3.20 25.43
N THR A 113 11.39 3.74 25.24
CA THR A 113 10.14 3.35 25.89
C THR A 113 9.18 2.75 24.86
N CYS A 114 8.15 2.06 25.35
CA CYS A 114 7.20 1.35 24.50
C CYS A 114 6.49 2.26 23.48
N ASP A 115 6.13 3.49 23.85
CA ASP A 115 5.51 4.49 22.98
C ASP A 115 6.39 4.96 21.80
N LYS A 116 7.64 4.50 21.74
CA LYS A 116 8.59 4.74 20.65
C LYS A 116 8.85 3.52 19.79
N PHE A 117 8.30 2.35 20.15
CA PHE A 117 8.61 1.11 19.46
C PHE A 117 8.25 1.18 17.97
N LEU A 118 7.04 1.61 17.64
CA LEU A 118 6.55 1.68 16.26
C LEU A 118 7.38 2.65 15.41
N ASP A 119 7.59 3.87 15.88
CA ASP A 119 8.47 4.85 15.23
C ASP A 119 9.88 4.26 14.98
N LEU A 120 10.49 3.67 16.01
CA LEU A 120 11.83 3.09 15.92
C LEU A 120 11.88 1.89 14.97
N LEU A 121 10.81 1.10 14.90
CA LEU A 121 10.71 -0.07 14.05
C LEU A 121 10.81 0.31 12.57
N ASP A 122 10.08 1.34 12.12
CA ASP A 122 10.11 1.82 10.73
C ASP A 122 11.52 2.30 10.35
N TYR A 123 12.13 3.17 11.14
CA TYR A 123 13.50 3.62 10.88
C TYR A 123 14.50 2.46 10.86
N THR A 124 14.31 1.46 11.73
CA THR A 124 15.19 0.29 11.80
C THR A 124 15.04 -0.60 10.57
N ALA A 125 13.80 -0.84 10.12
CA ALA A 125 13.49 -1.56 8.89
C ALA A 125 14.14 -0.88 7.68
N TYR A 126 13.97 0.44 7.55
CA TYR A 126 14.58 1.22 6.46
C TYR A 126 16.10 1.25 6.55
N ALA A 127 16.68 1.47 7.73
CA ALA A 127 18.12 1.40 7.94
C ALA A 127 18.69 0.05 7.49
N GLY A 128 17.99 -1.05 7.79
CA GLY A 128 18.39 -2.39 7.37
C GLY A 128 18.17 -2.69 5.88
N GLY A 129 17.38 -1.89 5.16
CA GLY A 129 17.28 -1.94 3.70
C GLY A 129 18.30 -1.07 2.96
N ILE A 130 18.79 -0.01 3.60
CA ILE A 130 19.56 1.06 2.95
C ILE A 130 21.06 1.02 3.27
N TYR A 131 21.40 0.72 4.53
CA TYR A 131 22.77 0.72 4.99
C TYR A 131 23.43 -0.65 4.81
N PRO A 132 24.75 -0.68 4.52
CA PRO A 132 25.47 -1.93 4.38
C PRO A 132 25.54 -2.68 5.71
N ALA A 133 25.75 -3.99 5.64
CA ALA A 133 26.02 -4.82 6.81
C ALA A 133 27.22 -4.26 7.61
N GLY A 134 27.06 -4.15 8.93
CA GLY A 134 28.09 -3.60 9.84
C GLY A 134 28.04 -2.08 10.02
N ASP A 135 27.09 -1.35 9.41
CA ASP A 135 26.92 0.07 9.69
C ASP A 135 26.54 0.30 11.17
N GLU A 136 27.30 1.17 11.86
CA GLU A 136 27.09 1.46 13.28
C GLU A 136 25.71 2.09 13.55
N ARG A 137 25.16 2.83 12.59
CA ARG A 137 23.83 3.45 12.71
C ARG A 137 22.75 2.38 12.76
N LEU A 138 22.83 1.36 11.90
CA LEU A 138 21.92 0.24 11.93
C LEU A 138 22.01 -0.51 13.27
N SER A 139 23.22 -0.82 13.72
CA SER A 139 23.45 -1.49 15.01
C SER A 139 22.86 -0.69 16.19
N LYS A 140 22.98 0.64 16.13
CA LYS A 140 22.40 1.55 17.11
C LYS A 140 20.87 1.55 17.08
N MET A 141 20.26 1.61 15.90
CA MET A 141 18.81 1.56 15.74
C MET A 141 18.24 0.22 16.21
N VAL A 142 18.83 -0.91 15.82
CA VAL A 142 18.46 -2.24 16.33
C VAL A 142 18.50 -2.29 17.86
N SER A 143 19.53 -1.71 18.48
CA SER A 143 19.65 -1.67 19.95
C SER A 143 18.55 -0.84 20.62
N LEU A 144 18.17 0.30 20.03
CA LEU A 144 17.07 1.14 20.53
C LEU A 144 15.72 0.43 20.39
N THR A 145 15.45 -0.14 19.22
CA THR A 145 14.21 -0.85 18.92
C THR A 145 14.05 -2.08 19.79
N ASN A 146 15.12 -2.84 20.05
CA ASN A 146 15.12 -3.95 20.99
C ASN A 146 14.77 -3.53 22.42
N ALA A 147 15.25 -2.36 22.86
CA ALA A 147 14.95 -1.85 24.18
C ALA A 147 13.47 -1.42 24.29
N ALA A 148 12.94 -0.72 23.28
CA ALA A 148 11.52 -0.37 23.22
C ALA A 148 10.61 -1.60 23.15
N ALA A 149 10.97 -2.61 22.34
CA ALA A 149 10.25 -3.87 22.26
C ALA A 149 10.21 -4.60 23.61
N ALA A 150 11.32 -4.61 24.34
CA ALA A 150 11.40 -5.20 25.67
C ALA A 150 10.56 -4.44 26.71
N ASP A 151 10.48 -3.11 26.60
CA ASP A 151 9.63 -2.27 27.44
C ASP A 151 8.14 -2.52 27.19
N CYS A 152 7.74 -2.76 25.93
CA CYS A 152 6.36 -3.13 25.61
C CYS A 152 5.97 -4.51 26.14
N GLY A 153 6.88 -5.49 26.08
CA GLY A 153 6.61 -6.89 26.42
C GLY A 153 5.71 -7.62 25.41
N SER A 154 4.69 -6.96 24.84
CA SER A 154 3.75 -7.52 23.87
C SER A 154 3.45 -6.55 22.73
N LEU A 155 3.04 -7.08 21.58
CA LEU A 155 2.60 -6.28 20.44
C LEU A 155 1.34 -5.48 20.78
N GLN A 156 0.42 -6.05 21.56
CA GLN A 156 -0.78 -5.34 22.02
C GLN A 156 -0.43 -4.06 22.78
N ALA A 157 0.56 -4.12 23.68
CA ALA A 157 1.04 -2.93 24.40
C ALA A 157 1.73 -1.93 23.46
N ALA A 158 2.46 -2.41 22.45
CA ALA A 158 3.09 -1.56 21.45
C ALA A 158 2.09 -0.81 20.56
N LEU A 159 0.98 -1.45 20.20
CA LEU A 159 -0.08 -0.85 19.38
C LEU A 159 -1.02 0.07 20.18
N ASP A 160 -0.99 -0.01 21.52
CA ASP A 160 -1.91 0.70 22.43
C ASP A 160 -3.40 0.33 22.24
N TYR A 161 -3.69 -0.83 21.63
CA TYR A 161 -5.04 -1.39 21.56
C TYR A 161 -5.05 -2.91 21.40
N ASP A 162 -6.20 -3.52 21.73
CA ASP A 162 -6.42 -4.96 21.60
C ASP A 162 -6.74 -5.36 20.15
N TYR A 163 -5.71 -5.54 19.34
CA TYR A 163 -5.87 -5.95 17.94
C TYR A 163 -6.52 -7.35 17.80
N HIS A 164 -6.48 -8.20 18.84
CA HIS A 164 -7.21 -9.47 18.80
C HIS A 164 -8.71 -9.25 18.74
N ARG A 165 -9.21 -8.19 19.39
CA ARG A 165 -10.62 -7.80 19.31
C ARG A 165 -11.01 -7.35 17.90
N THR A 166 -10.15 -6.56 17.24
CA THR A 166 -10.34 -6.16 15.84
C THR A 166 -10.34 -7.38 14.91
N LEU A 167 -9.51 -8.38 15.18
CA LEU A 167 -9.38 -9.60 14.37
C LEU A 167 -10.30 -10.77 14.81
N ASP A 168 -11.19 -10.56 15.77
CA ASP A 168 -12.14 -11.57 16.23
C ASP A 168 -13.35 -11.62 15.27
N ILE A 169 -13.40 -12.68 14.46
CA ILE A 169 -14.47 -12.94 13.50
C ILE A 169 -15.84 -13.03 14.20
N GLU A 170 -15.93 -13.73 15.34
CA GLU A 170 -17.20 -13.88 16.05
C GLU A 170 -17.67 -12.53 16.58
N HIS A 171 -16.75 -11.75 17.17
CA HIS A 171 -17.05 -10.41 17.64
C HIS A 171 -17.54 -9.52 16.49
N PHE A 172 -16.79 -9.45 15.38
CA PHE A 172 -17.12 -8.65 14.20
C PHE A 172 -18.52 -8.94 13.65
N TYR A 173 -18.83 -10.22 13.41
CA TYR A 173 -20.15 -10.60 12.89
C TYR A 173 -21.27 -10.42 13.91
N SER A 174 -20.99 -10.62 15.21
CA SER A 174 -21.98 -10.44 16.27
C SER A 174 -22.38 -8.97 16.43
N ASP A 175 -21.42 -8.05 16.36
CA ASP A 175 -21.66 -6.61 16.48
C ASP A 175 -22.40 -6.12 15.24
N ARG A 176 -21.97 -6.51 14.03
CA ARG A 176 -22.71 -6.18 12.80
C ARG A 176 -24.14 -6.75 12.79
N PHE A 177 -24.35 -7.97 13.27
CA PHE A 177 -25.69 -8.54 13.35
C PHE A 177 -26.57 -7.78 14.36
N ARG A 178 -26.02 -7.44 15.53
CA ARG A 178 -26.73 -6.65 16.55
C ARG A 178 -27.09 -5.28 16.02
N GLU A 179 -26.16 -4.59 15.38
CA GLU A 179 -26.40 -3.29 14.76
C GLU A 179 -27.46 -3.39 13.66
N LEU A 180 -27.33 -4.35 12.75
CA LEU A 180 -28.30 -4.54 11.67
C LEU A 180 -29.71 -4.77 12.21
N VAL A 181 -29.88 -5.63 13.22
CA VAL A 181 -31.19 -5.90 13.86
C VAL A 181 -31.72 -4.67 14.58
N LEU A 182 -30.88 -3.97 15.36
CA LEU A 182 -31.26 -2.76 16.09
C LEU A 182 -31.72 -1.67 15.12
N TRP A 183 -30.95 -1.42 14.06
CA TRP A 183 -31.20 -0.35 13.09
C TRP A 183 -32.34 -0.67 12.14
N SER A 184 -32.48 -1.92 11.68
CA SER A 184 -33.66 -2.35 10.90
C SER A 184 -34.94 -2.10 11.70
N THR A 185 -34.91 -2.42 13.00
CA THR A 185 -36.04 -2.17 13.91
C THR A 185 -36.30 -0.67 14.09
N LEU A 186 -35.25 0.14 14.31
CA LEU A 186 -35.36 1.59 14.45
C LEU A 186 -35.85 2.28 13.16
N GLN A 187 -35.40 1.85 11.98
CA GLN A 187 -35.84 2.39 10.70
C GLN A 187 -37.32 2.06 10.45
N ILE A 188 -37.74 0.82 10.72
CA ILE A 188 -39.15 0.40 10.63
C ILE A 188 -40.03 1.25 11.58
N VAL A 189 -39.54 1.51 12.80
CA VAL A 189 -40.32 2.23 13.82
C VAL A 189 -40.33 3.74 13.61
N THR A 190 -39.24 4.34 13.12
CA THR A 190 -39.08 5.80 13.09
C THR A 190 -39.12 6.42 11.69
N GLY A 191 -39.03 5.61 10.63
CA GLY A 191 -39.01 6.07 9.23
C GLY A 191 -37.78 6.92 8.88
N ARG A 192 -36.73 6.93 9.71
CA ARG A 192 -35.48 7.67 9.45
C ARG A 192 -34.38 6.74 8.93
N ASP A 193 -33.66 7.22 7.94
CA ASP A 193 -32.48 6.57 7.37
C ASP A 193 -31.24 6.88 8.24
N PHE A 194 -30.61 5.85 8.81
CA PHE A 194 -29.54 5.97 9.79
C PHE A 194 -28.17 5.63 9.19
N ARG A 195 -27.43 6.68 8.80
CA ARG A 195 -26.06 6.61 8.25
C ARG A 195 -24.98 6.11 9.23
N ARG A 196 -25.31 5.81 10.50
CA ARG A 196 -24.32 5.44 11.54
C ARG A 196 -23.63 4.08 11.32
N ILE A 197 -24.25 3.15 10.61
CA ILE A 197 -23.61 1.87 10.24
C ILE A 197 -22.36 2.14 9.37
N LEU A 198 -22.41 3.18 8.54
CA LEU A 198 -21.27 3.55 7.68
C LEU A 198 -20.11 4.15 8.47
N ASP A 199 -20.36 4.79 9.62
CA ASP A 199 -19.29 5.39 10.43
C ASP A 199 -18.53 4.33 11.24
N ALA A 200 -19.24 3.35 11.82
CA ALA A 200 -18.63 2.21 12.52
C ALA A 200 -17.80 1.32 11.57
N ASP A 201 -18.26 1.19 10.32
CA ASP A 201 -17.51 0.51 9.27
C ASP A 201 -16.20 1.22 8.92
N ARG A 202 -16.15 2.56 9.03
CA ARG A 202 -14.95 3.34 8.71
C ARG A 202 -13.87 3.22 9.78
N GLU A 203 -14.22 3.34 11.06
CA GLU A 203 -13.27 3.17 12.17
C GLU A 203 -12.61 1.77 12.10
N HIS A 204 -13.41 0.74 11.83
CA HIS A 204 -12.87 -0.60 11.66
C HIS A 204 -11.99 -0.76 10.41
N ILE A 205 -12.32 -0.10 9.29
CA ILE A 205 -11.47 -0.07 8.10
C ILE A 205 -10.13 0.60 8.40
N GLU A 206 -10.12 1.71 9.15
CA GLU A 206 -8.90 2.41 9.57
C GLU A 206 -8.01 1.50 10.45
N GLU A 207 -8.58 0.79 11.42
CA GLU A 207 -7.83 -0.19 12.22
C GLU A 207 -7.22 -1.31 11.35
N LEU A 208 -7.99 -1.88 10.42
CA LEU A 208 -7.50 -2.92 9.51
C LEU A 208 -6.41 -2.39 8.57
N PHE A 209 -6.51 -1.13 8.16
CA PHE A 209 -5.51 -0.46 7.35
C PHE A 209 -4.18 -0.36 8.10
N ASP A 210 -4.21 0.11 9.35
CA ASP A 210 -3.03 0.18 10.20
C ASP A 210 -2.43 -1.21 10.42
N LEU A 211 -3.26 -2.23 10.69
CA LEU A 211 -2.79 -3.61 10.84
C LEU A 211 -2.13 -4.16 9.55
N ALA A 212 -2.62 -3.78 8.37
CA ALA A 212 -2.00 -4.13 7.11
C ALA A 212 -0.61 -3.47 6.95
N LEU A 213 -0.50 -2.17 7.26
CA LEU A 213 0.77 -1.45 7.26
C LEU A 213 1.77 -2.05 8.25
N TRP A 214 1.35 -2.28 9.50
CA TRP A 214 2.20 -2.89 10.53
C TRP A 214 2.63 -4.30 10.16
N SER A 215 1.76 -5.08 9.51
CA SER A 215 2.12 -6.41 9.02
C SER A 215 3.26 -6.38 8.01
N VAL A 216 3.33 -5.34 7.15
CA VAL A 216 4.46 -5.14 6.24
C VAL A 216 5.73 -4.81 7.03
N THR A 217 5.70 -3.77 7.87
CA THR A 217 6.89 -3.37 8.63
C THR A 217 7.42 -4.50 9.51
N ILE A 218 6.55 -5.21 10.24
CA ILE A 218 6.94 -6.33 11.10
C ILE A 218 7.51 -7.49 10.28
N THR A 219 6.95 -7.79 9.11
CA THR A 219 7.50 -8.83 8.23
C THR A 219 8.88 -8.44 7.70
N ASP A 220 9.09 -7.18 7.33
CA ASP A 220 10.40 -6.70 6.89
C ASP A 220 11.41 -6.72 8.05
N ALA A 221 11.00 -6.32 9.25
CA ALA A 221 11.83 -6.33 10.45
C ALA A 221 12.36 -7.73 10.83
N GLN A 222 11.62 -8.80 10.54
CA GLN A 222 12.06 -10.18 10.81
C GLN A 222 13.31 -10.58 10.03
N ARG A 223 13.69 -9.87 8.96
CA ARG A 223 14.93 -10.13 8.21
C ARG A 223 16.18 -9.55 8.87
N LEU A 224 16.02 -8.69 9.88
CA LEU A 224 17.12 -7.92 10.44
C LEU A 224 17.88 -8.71 11.52
N PRO A 225 19.18 -8.97 11.33
CA PRO A 225 19.97 -9.71 12.31
C PRO A 225 19.98 -9.03 13.68
N GLY A 226 19.64 -9.80 14.72
CA GLY A 226 19.68 -9.33 16.11
C GLY A 226 18.50 -8.45 16.53
N LEU A 227 17.59 -8.09 15.62
CA LEU A 227 16.34 -7.42 15.98
C LEU A 227 15.40 -8.41 16.67
N LYS A 228 14.83 -7.97 17.78
CA LYS A 228 13.81 -8.65 18.58
C LYS A 228 12.50 -7.92 18.38
N LEU A 229 11.43 -8.69 18.27
CA LEU A 229 10.06 -8.19 18.21
C LEU A 229 9.36 -8.52 19.54
N PRO A 230 8.38 -7.72 19.97
CA PRO A 230 7.60 -8.02 21.16
C PRO A 230 6.76 -9.30 20.96
N ASP A 231 6.31 -9.90 22.06
CA ASP A 231 5.49 -11.12 22.01
C ASP A 231 4.20 -10.87 21.21
N GLY A 232 3.78 -11.82 20.37
CA GLY A 232 2.61 -11.67 19.51
C GLY A 232 2.89 -11.04 18.14
N ALA A 233 4.07 -10.44 17.92
CA ALA A 233 4.37 -9.75 16.67
C ALA A 233 4.41 -10.68 15.44
N ARG A 234 4.91 -11.91 15.61
CA ARG A 234 5.00 -12.88 14.50
C ARG A 234 3.64 -13.49 14.16
N GLU A 235 2.73 -13.48 15.13
CA GLU A 235 1.39 -14.00 15.05
C GLU A 235 0.42 -12.99 14.41
N LEU A 236 0.80 -11.71 14.29
CA LEU A 236 -0.04 -10.67 13.69
C LEU A 236 -0.45 -11.02 12.26
N LEU A 237 0.54 -11.23 11.39
CA LEU A 237 0.30 -11.52 9.97
C LEU A 237 -0.62 -12.73 9.74
N PRO A 238 -0.39 -13.92 10.33
CA PRO A 238 -1.29 -15.05 10.11
C PRO A 238 -2.70 -14.81 10.66
N GLN A 239 -2.85 -14.10 11.79
CA GLN A 239 -4.17 -13.73 12.33
C GLN A 239 -4.90 -12.76 11.42
N LEU A 240 -4.23 -11.69 10.97
CA LEU A 240 -4.81 -10.72 10.05
C LEU A 240 -5.24 -11.41 8.75
N TRP A 241 -4.37 -12.25 8.17
CA TRP A 241 -4.69 -12.96 6.92
C TRP A 241 -5.88 -13.92 7.07
N HIS A 242 -5.98 -14.59 8.23
CA HIS A 242 -7.12 -15.44 8.54
C HIS A 242 -8.41 -14.62 8.61
N PHE A 243 -8.43 -13.53 9.37
CA PHE A 243 -9.58 -12.63 9.47
C PHE A 243 -10.00 -12.10 8.09
N LEU A 244 -9.05 -11.58 7.31
CA LEU A 244 -9.30 -11.01 5.98
C LEU A 244 -9.88 -12.02 4.99
N SER A 245 -9.61 -13.32 5.17
CA SER A 245 -10.23 -14.37 4.33
C SER A 245 -11.74 -14.50 4.51
N TYR A 246 -12.29 -13.94 5.59
CA TYR A 246 -13.73 -13.86 5.88
C TYR A 246 -14.26 -12.43 5.83
N TYR A 247 -13.43 -11.43 5.55
CA TYR A 247 -13.85 -10.03 5.54
C TYR A 247 -14.74 -9.72 4.33
N PRO A 248 -15.92 -9.08 4.51
CA PRO A 248 -16.89 -8.89 3.44
C PRO A 248 -16.58 -7.63 2.61
N PHE A 249 -15.56 -7.71 1.75
CA PHE A 249 -15.28 -6.66 0.77
C PHE A 249 -16.51 -6.42 -0.13
N THR A 250 -17.09 -5.23 0.00
CA THR A 250 -18.31 -4.86 -0.72
C THR A 250 -17.94 -4.15 -2.01
N ASP A 251 -18.43 -4.66 -3.14
CA ASP A 251 -18.18 -4.08 -4.46
C ASP A 251 -18.82 -2.70 -4.62
N ALA A 252 -18.22 -1.87 -5.48
CA ALA A 252 -18.70 -0.54 -5.82
C ALA A 252 -20.20 -0.53 -6.15
N GLN A 253 -20.67 -1.49 -6.95
CA GLN A 253 -22.06 -1.51 -7.43
C GLN A 253 -23.10 -1.71 -6.31
N ALA A 254 -22.70 -2.20 -5.13
CA ALA A 254 -23.59 -2.37 -3.99
C ALA A 254 -23.86 -1.06 -3.24
N TYR A 255 -23.02 -0.03 -3.44
CA TYR A 255 -23.19 1.27 -2.79
C TYR A 255 -24.13 2.19 -3.58
N ALA A 256 -24.87 3.04 -2.85
CA ALA A 256 -25.84 3.97 -3.45
C ALA A 256 -25.19 4.97 -4.44
N ARG A 257 -23.99 5.45 -4.12
CA ARG A 257 -23.19 6.34 -4.99
C ARG A 257 -22.14 5.61 -5.82
N LYS A 258 -22.19 4.27 -5.83
CA LYS A 258 -21.29 3.40 -6.58
C LYS A 258 -19.81 3.72 -6.30
N ALA A 259 -19.02 3.95 -7.35
CA ALA A 259 -17.62 4.34 -7.30
C ALA A 259 -17.34 5.62 -6.50
N HIS A 260 -18.33 6.51 -6.36
CA HIS A 260 -18.17 7.79 -5.66
C HIS A 260 -18.67 7.73 -4.21
N ASP A 261 -18.93 6.53 -3.69
CA ASP A 261 -19.20 6.38 -2.26
C ASP A 261 -17.90 6.45 -1.45
N HIS A 262 -17.92 7.13 -0.30
CA HIS A 262 -16.73 7.30 0.54
C HIS A 262 -16.35 5.98 1.19
N THR A 263 -17.33 5.16 1.61
CA THR A 263 -17.04 3.84 2.18
C THR A 263 -16.44 2.90 1.14
N PHE A 264 -16.84 3.04 -0.14
CA PHE A 264 -16.18 2.30 -1.23
C PHE A 264 -14.72 2.75 -1.41
N TYR A 265 -14.46 4.06 -1.38
CA TYR A 265 -13.08 4.58 -1.43
C TYR A 265 -12.22 3.97 -0.31
N ASP A 266 -12.68 4.03 0.94
CA ASP A 266 -11.96 3.48 2.10
C ASP A 266 -11.76 1.97 1.96
N THR A 267 -12.77 1.24 1.48
CA THR A 267 -12.68 -0.22 1.22
C THR A 267 -11.67 -0.54 0.13
N ALA A 268 -11.66 0.23 -0.97
CA ALA A 268 -10.73 0.05 -2.06
C ALA A 268 -9.30 0.35 -1.62
N TYR A 269 -9.12 1.39 -0.79
CA TYR A 269 -7.83 1.77 -0.22
C TYR A 269 -7.29 0.70 0.73
N LEU A 270 -8.15 0.15 1.59
CA LEU A 270 -7.77 -1.00 2.42
C LEU A 270 -7.38 -2.21 1.55
N ALA A 271 -8.14 -2.51 0.50
CA ALA A 271 -7.85 -3.64 -0.38
C ALA A 271 -6.48 -3.50 -1.07
N THR A 272 -6.09 -2.30 -1.51
CA THR A 272 -4.76 -2.10 -2.11
C THR A 272 -3.65 -2.33 -1.10
N HIS A 273 -3.82 -1.86 0.13
CA HIS A 273 -2.84 -2.00 1.20
C HIS A 273 -2.70 -3.45 1.69
N ILE A 274 -3.80 -4.19 1.75
CA ILE A 274 -3.77 -5.65 1.92
C ILE A 274 -2.99 -6.31 0.78
N GLY A 275 -3.15 -5.84 -0.46
CA GLY A 275 -2.38 -6.31 -1.61
C GLY A 275 -0.88 -6.05 -1.49
N TYR A 276 -0.49 -5.01 -0.75
CA TYR A 276 0.91 -4.73 -0.46
C TYR A 276 1.52 -5.61 0.63
N VAL A 277 0.72 -6.25 1.49
CA VAL A 277 1.21 -7.20 2.50
C VAL A 277 1.98 -8.38 1.89
N PRO A 278 1.48 -9.15 0.91
CA PRO A 278 2.26 -10.25 0.33
C PRO A 278 3.44 -9.77 -0.54
N THR A 279 3.40 -8.53 -1.01
CA THR A 279 4.36 -8.01 -1.99
C THR A 279 5.48 -7.21 -1.34
N GLY A 280 5.30 -6.72 -0.11
CA GLY A 280 6.23 -5.78 0.54
C GLY A 280 6.32 -4.48 -0.24
N PHE A 281 5.18 -3.82 -0.46
CA PHE A 281 5.04 -2.61 -1.30
C PHE A 281 5.54 -2.79 -2.74
N GLY A 282 5.06 -3.86 -3.39
CA GLY A 282 5.31 -4.09 -4.82
C GLY A 282 6.70 -4.69 -5.14
N ARG A 283 7.45 -5.12 -4.13
CA ARG A 283 8.78 -5.76 -4.27
C ARG A 283 8.70 -7.19 -4.82
N HIS A 284 7.71 -7.96 -4.35
CA HIS A 284 7.58 -9.39 -4.59
C HIS A 284 6.28 -9.75 -5.32
N PRO A 285 6.22 -10.91 -6.02
CA PRO A 285 5.00 -11.33 -6.72
C PRO A 285 3.94 -11.85 -5.74
N ILE A 286 2.66 -11.60 -6.05
CA ILE A 286 1.49 -12.16 -5.38
C ILE A 286 0.92 -13.33 -6.19
N ARG A 287 0.33 -14.32 -5.51
CA ARG A 287 -0.36 -15.44 -6.18
C ARG A 287 -1.87 -15.33 -5.95
N VAL A 288 -2.66 -15.62 -6.98
CA VAL A 288 -4.13 -15.67 -6.87
C VAL A 288 -4.56 -16.63 -5.75
N GLN A 289 -3.83 -17.73 -5.53
CA GLN A 289 -4.13 -18.72 -4.50
C GLN A 289 -3.89 -18.23 -3.07
N ASP A 290 -3.10 -17.17 -2.88
CA ASP A 290 -2.78 -16.64 -1.55
C ASP A 290 -3.96 -15.80 -0.99
N ALA A 291 -4.72 -15.12 -1.87
CA ALA A 291 -5.95 -14.40 -1.55
C ALA A 291 -6.90 -14.27 -2.77
N PRO A 292 -7.67 -15.33 -3.12
CA PRO A 292 -8.55 -15.30 -4.29
C PRO A 292 -9.65 -14.24 -4.22
N TRP A 293 -10.11 -13.91 -3.01
CA TRP A 293 -11.10 -12.86 -2.75
C TRP A 293 -10.55 -11.47 -3.09
N LEU A 294 -9.28 -11.20 -2.76
CA LEU A 294 -8.63 -9.93 -3.05
C LEU A 294 -8.44 -9.75 -4.55
N PHE A 295 -7.92 -10.79 -5.21
CA PHE A 295 -7.77 -10.79 -6.67
C PHE A 295 -9.11 -10.48 -7.36
N ARG A 296 -10.20 -11.12 -6.91
CA ARG A 296 -11.54 -10.88 -7.45
C ARG A 296 -11.97 -9.43 -7.22
N PHE A 297 -11.88 -8.93 -5.98
CA PHE A 297 -12.27 -7.57 -5.65
C PHE A 297 -11.52 -6.54 -6.52
N LEU A 298 -10.20 -6.65 -6.65
CA LEU A 298 -9.39 -5.75 -7.46
C LEU A 298 -9.84 -5.77 -8.93
N ARG A 299 -10.05 -6.96 -9.50
CA ARG A 299 -10.47 -7.12 -10.91
C ARG A 299 -11.87 -6.61 -11.20
N GLU A 300 -12.82 -6.87 -10.31
CA GLU A 300 -14.23 -6.48 -10.47
C GLU A 300 -14.44 -4.98 -10.23
N ASN A 301 -13.59 -4.35 -9.41
CA ASN A 301 -13.73 -2.94 -9.05
C ASN A 301 -12.79 -1.99 -9.80
N PHE A 302 -11.87 -2.50 -10.63
CA PHE A 302 -10.91 -1.67 -11.37
C PHE A 302 -11.56 -0.53 -12.16
N TYR A 303 -12.58 -0.83 -12.97
CA TYR A 303 -13.23 0.22 -13.76
C TYR A 303 -14.11 1.16 -12.94
N ALA A 304 -14.55 0.74 -11.74
CA ALA A 304 -15.18 1.66 -10.78
C ALA A 304 -14.14 2.63 -10.21
N VAL A 305 -12.96 2.16 -9.84
CA VAL A 305 -11.83 3.00 -9.40
C VAL A 305 -11.39 3.97 -10.50
N LEU A 306 -11.39 3.53 -11.75
CA LEU A 306 -11.04 4.37 -12.88
C LEU A 306 -12.14 5.43 -13.19
N ASP A 307 -13.42 5.11 -12.96
CA ASP A 307 -14.54 6.08 -12.99
C ASP A 307 -14.46 7.10 -11.85
N MET A 308 -14.03 6.66 -10.67
CA MET A 308 -13.77 7.52 -9.51
C MET A 308 -12.71 8.59 -9.81
N GLY A 309 -11.70 8.24 -10.63
CA GLY A 309 -10.72 9.19 -11.15
C GLY A 309 -9.63 9.60 -10.17
N GLU A 310 -9.44 8.84 -9.09
CA GLU A 310 -8.42 9.09 -8.07
C GLU A 310 -7.07 8.53 -8.51
N LEU A 311 -6.09 9.41 -8.74
CA LEU A 311 -4.75 9.07 -9.25
C LEU A 311 -4.10 7.97 -8.40
N ASP A 312 -4.08 8.14 -7.09
CA ASP A 312 -3.41 7.23 -6.15
C ASP A 312 -4.01 5.83 -6.22
N MET A 313 -5.34 5.74 -6.11
CA MET A 313 -6.07 4.47 -6.16
C MET A 313 -5.86 3.73 -7.47
N ILE A 314 -5.91 4.44 -8.61
CA ILE A 314 -5.69 3.84 -9.92
C ILE A 314 -4.25 3.34 -10.04
N ALA A 315 -3.27 4.12 -9.58
CA ALA A 315 -1.87 3.72 -9.59
C ALA A 315 -1.63 2.45 -8.77
N GLU A 316 -2.22 2.35 -7.58
CA GLU A 316 -2.10 1.17 -6.71
C GLU A 316 -2.75 -0.08 -7.32
N PHE A 317 -3.94 0.04 -7.92
CA PHE A 317 -4.57 -1.09 -8.62
C PHE A 317 -3.70 -1.62 -9.77
N VAL A 318 -3.16 -0.70 -10.59
CA VAL A 318 -2.29 -1.05 -11.71
C VAL A 318 -1.01 -1.71 -11.19
N ASP A 319 -0.39 -1.17 -10.14
CA ASP A 319 0.80 -1.77 -9.52
C ASP A 319 0.50 -3.21 -9.06
N LEU A 320 -0.58 -3.42 -8.30
CA LEU A 320 -0.98 -4.74 -7.81
C LEU A 320 -1.21 -5.76 -8.92
N PHE A 321 -1.80 -5.36 -10.04
CA PHE A 321 -1.90 -6.24 -11.21
C PHE A 321 -0.53 -6.61 -11.77
N ARG A 322 0.46 -5.72 -11.76
CA ARG A 322 1.84 -6.08 -12.13
C ARG A 322 2.45 -7.09 -11.15
N GLN A 323 2.11 -7.05 -9.86
CA GLN A 323 2.54 -8.09 -8.92
C GLN A 323 1.90 -9.46 -9.18
N TYR A 324 0.74 -9.53 -9.86
CA TYR A 324 0.17 -10.79 -10.39
C TYR A 324 0.85 -11.26 -11.70
N GLY A 325 1.84 -10.52 -12.22
CA GLY A 325 2.53 -10.81 -13.48
C GLY A 325 1.88 -10.21 -14.72
N CYS A 326 0.97 -9.24 -14.54
CA CYS A 326 0.30 -8.59 -15.64
C CYS A 326 1.09 -7.38 -16.15
N THR A 327 1.04 -7.14 -17.45
CA THR A 327 1.70 -6.04 -18.15
C THR A 327 0.71 -5.38 -19.09
N GLU A 328 1.04 -4.21 -19.61
CA GLU A 328 0.25 -3.50 -20.61
C GLU A 328 0.09 -4.33 -21.90
N GLU A 329 1.02 -5.25 -22.19
CA GLU A 329 0.96 -6.12 -23.36
C GLU A 329 -0.01 -7.29 -23.15
N ASN A 330 -0.06 -7.85 -21.93
CA ASN A 330 -0.81 -9.08 -21.64
C ASN A 330 -2.12 -8.86 -20.86
N ASP A 331 -2.41 -7.63 -20.43
CA ASP A 331 -3.58 -7.29 -19.62
C ASP A 331 -4.22 -5.95 -20.01
N LEU A 332 -5.53 -5.99 -20.30
CA LEU A 332 -6.27 -4.80 -20.72
C LEU A 332 -6.46 -3.80 -19.58
N GLN A 333 -6.69 -4.25 -18.34
CA GLN A 333 -6.88 -3.33 -17.21
C GLN A 333 -5.57 -2.61 -16.85
N VAL A 334 -4.42 -3.31 -16.85
CA VAL A 334 -3.10 -2.65 -16.70
C VAL A 334 -2.85 -1.63 -17.80
N ARG A 335 -3.15 -1.96 -19.05
CA ARG A 335 -3.02 -1.06 -20.19
C ARG A 335 -3.89 0.19 -20.03
N ASP A 336 -5.18 0.01 -19.74
CA ASP A 336 -6.14 1.10 -19.59
C ASP A 336 -5.77 2.03 -18.43
N GLY A 337 -5.38 1.46 -17.30
CA GLY A 337 -4.94 2.23 -16.13
C GLY A 337 -3.66 3.00 -16.40
N THR A 338 -2.69 2.40 -17.08
CA THR A 338 -1.42 3.07 -17.41
C THR A 338 -1.64 4.21 -18.41
N ARG A 339 -2.49 4.01 -19.43
CA ARG A 339 -2.92 5.07 -20.36
C ARG A 339 -3.64 6.21 -19.63
N TYR A 340 -4.49 5.88 -18.65
CA TYR A 340 -5.16 6.88 -17.84
C TYR A 340 -4.16 7.74 -17.05
N LEU A 341 -3.22 7.10 -16.35
CA LEU A 341 -2.19 7.77 -15.56
C LEU A 341 -1.31 8.67 -16.45
N LEU A 342 -0.87 8.18 -17.61
CA LEU A 342 -0.12 8.99 -18.58
C LEU A 342 -0.93 10.19 -19.08
N ARG A 343 -2.23 10.02 -19.33
CA ARG A 343 -3.10 11.15 -19.68
C ARG A 343 -3.15 12.19 -18.56
N LEU A 344 -3.23 11.79 -17.30
CA LEU A 344 -3.17 12.73 -16.17
C LEU A 344 -1.84 13.46 -16.10
N TYR A 345 -0.73 12.74 -16.29
CA TYR A 345 0.63 13.29 -16.34
C TYR A 345 0.76 14.37 -17.43
N HIS A 346 0.33 14.08 -18.66
CA HIS A 346 0.39 15.05 -19.76
C HIS A 346 -0.57 16.23 -19.55
N ALA A 347 -1.77 15.98 -19.00
CA ALA A 347 -2.71 17.06 -18.67
C ALA A 347 -2.17 18.02 -17.61
N ALA A 348 -1.27 17.54 -16.74
CA ALA A 348 -0.54 18.34 -15.77
C ALA A 348 0.74 18.99 -16.34
N GLY A 349 0.97 18.91 -17.65
CA GLY A 349 2.14 19.51 -18.31
C GLY A 349 3.41 18.69 -18.10
N ASP A 350 3.30 17.37 -18.19
CA ASP A 350 4.41 16.42 -18.03
C ASP A 350 5.07 16.50 -16.63
N SER A 351 4.24 16.69 -15.61
CA SER A 351 4.67 16.82 -14.21
C SER A 351 3.63 16.22 -13.25
N TRP A 352 4.07 15.28 -12.41
CA TRP A 352 3.20 14.66 -11.42
C TRP A 352 2.93 15.59 -10.24
N ILE A 353 3.96 16.30 -9.77
CA ILE A 353 3.80 17.27 -8.69
C ILE A 353 2.90 18.45 -9.08
N ALA A 354 2.74 18.73 -10.38
CA ALA A 354 1.83 19.74 -10.90
C ALA A 354 0.37 19.25 -11.04
N TYR A 355 0.11 17.94 -11.00
CA TYR A 355 -1.25 17.41 -11.09
C TYR A 355 -2.14 17.99 -9.98
N ARG A 356 -3.40 18.30 -10.31
CA ARG A 356 -4.40 18.77 -9.35
C ARG A 356 -5.74 18.09 -9.63
N ARG A 357 -6.42 17.62 -8.59
CA ARG A 357 -7.79 17.08 -8.65
C ARG A 357 -8.79 18.18 -8.98
N SER A 358 -8.52 19.41 -8.53
CA SER A 358 -9.31 20.59 -8.90
C SER A 358 -8.45 21.87 -8.96
N PRO A 359 -8.86 22.90 -9.72
CA PRO A 359 -8.13 24.17 -9.77
C PRO A 359 -8.01 24.90 -8.42
N ALA A 360 -8.89 24.61 -7.46
CA ALA A 360 -8.92 25.24 -6.14
C ALA A 360 -8.11 24.47 -5.09
N GLU A 361 -7.53 23.33 -5.45
CA GLU A 361 -6.79 22.48 -4.53
C GLU A 361 -5.48 23.14 -4.08
N ASN A 362 -5.27 23.17 -2.77
CA ASN A 362 -4.05 23.65 -2.15
C ASN A 362 -3.38 22.49 -1.39
N PRO A 363 -2.59 21.66 -2.10
CA PRO A 363 -1.99 20.45 -1.52
C PRO A 363 -0.96 20.81 -0.44
N ASP A 364 -0.92 20.02 0.62
CA ASP A 364 0.18 20.08 1.58
C ASP A 364 1.44 19.39 1.04
N ASP A 365 2.50 19.35 1.86
CA ASP A 365 3.76 18.74 1.44
C ASP A 365 3.62 17.23 1.17
N TYR A 366 2.73 16.53 1.89
CA TYR A 366 2.48 15.10 1.67
C TYR A 366 1.75 14.90 0.34
N ASP A 367 0.67 15.62 0.11
CA ASP A 367 -0.07 15.59 -1.17
C ASP A 367 0.83 15.88 -2.38
N LEU A 368 1.78 16.81 -2.22
CA LEU A 368 2.72 17.18 -3.28
C LEU A 368 3.70 16.05 -3.61
N ILE A 369 4.24 15.34 -2.61
CA ILE A 369 5.15 14.21 -2.86
C ILE A 369 4.41 12.92 -3.21
N HIS A 370 3.17 12.75 -2.75
CA HIS A 370 2.43 11.52 -2.93
C HIS A 370 2.10 11.29 -4.41
N ARG A 371 1.79 12.36 -5.16
CA ARG A 371 1.49 12.27 -6.60
C ARG A 371 2.62 11.71 -7.46
N PRO A 372 3.87 12.23 -7.41
CA PRO A 372 4.97 11.57 -8.11
C PRO A 372 5.27 10.19 -7.53
N TRP A 373 5.13 9.97 -6.22
CA TRP A 373 5.32 8.66 -5.61
C TRP A 373 4.39 7.59 -6.20
N THR A 374 3.08 7.78 -6.11
CA THR A 374 2.08 6.83 -6.61
C THR A 374 2.00 6.84 -8.12
N GLY A 375 1.88 8.00 -8.75
CA GLY A 375 1.76 8.14 -10.20
C GLY A 375 2.95 7.55 -10.96
N GLY A 376 4.17 7.85 -10.50
CA GLY A 376 5.38 7.27 -11.06
C GLY A 376 5.48 5.77 -10.81
N GLY A 377 5.12 5.30 -9.61
CA GLY A 377 5.03 3.86 -9.30
C GLY A 377 4.03 3.12 -10.19
N GLY A 378 2.87 3.73 -10.45
CA GLY A 378 1.77 3.17 -11.22
C GLY A 378 2.02 3.08 -12.72
N VAL A 379 2.91 3.88 -13.31
CA VAL A 379 3.29 3.76 -14.74
C VAL A 379 4.58 2.98 -14.96
N ARG A 380 5.37 2.74 -13.90
CA ARG A 380 6.66 2.08 -14.03
C ARG A 380 6.46 0.57 -14.26
N ALA A 381 7.20 0.04 -15.24
CA ALA A 381 7.36 -1.40 -15.39
C ALA A 381 8.03 -2.02 -14.15
N ARG A 382 7.77 -3.30 -13.90
CA ARG A 382 8.30 -3.97 -12.70
C ARG A 382 8.96 -5.28 -13.07
N ILE A 383 10.13 -5.53 -12.49
CA ILE A 383 10.75 -6.86 -12.46
C ILE A 383 10.74 -7.35 -11.00
N MET A 384 9.79 -8.22 -10.70
CA MET A 384 9.56 -8.71 -9.34
C MET A 384 10.76 -9.45 -8.77
N GLU A 385 11.09 -9.15 -7.52
CA GLU A 385 12.15 -9.84 -6.80
C GLU A 385 11.68 -11.23 -6.38
N PRO A 386 12.47 -12.29 -6.64
CA PRO A 386 12.07 -13.63 -6.25
C PRO A 386 12.04 -13.77 -4.71
N PRO A 387 11.08 -14.51 -4.15
CA PRO A 387 10.95 -14.72 -2.71
C PRO A 387 11.96 -15.79 -2.22
N VAL A 388 13.25 -15.46 -2.26
CA VAL A 388 14.35 -16.35 -1.81
C VAL A 388 14.62 -16.19 -0.32
N GLU A 389 15.24 -17.19 0.31
CA GLU A 389 15.55 -17.20 1.75
C GLU A 389 16.20 -15.89 2.22
N GLY A 390 15.71 -15.35 3.34
CA GLY A 390 16.18 -14.08 3.91
C GLY A 390 15.54 -12.83 3.32
N THR A 391 14.70 -12.96 2.29
CA THR A 391 13.88 -11.86 1.77
C THR A 391 12.53 -11.76 2.47
N TYR A 392 11.92 -10.57 2.42
CA TYR A 392 10.53 -10.34 2.83
C TYR A 392 9.59 -11.40 2.25
N GLY A 393 9.65 -11.64 0.94
CA GLY A 393 8.77 -12.60 0.26
C GLY A 393 8.94 -14.04 0.77
N SER A 394 10.12 -14.44 1.23
CA SER A 394 10.31 -15.75 1.85
C SER A 394 9.69 -15.85 3.24
N ILE A 395 9.78 -14.79 4.04
CA ILE A 395 9.19 -14.72 5.39
C ILE A 395 7.67 -14.80 5.28
N PHE A 396 7.05 -13.92 4.46
CA PHE A 396 5.60 -13.91 4.24
C PHE A 396 5.11 -15.31 3.80
N ARG A 397 5.78 -15.95 2.84
CA ARG A 397 5.39 -17.28 2.35
C ARG A 397 5.63 -18.40 3.35
N GLY A 398 6.63 -18.25 4.23
CA GLY A 398 6.90 -19.19 5.32
C GLY A 398 5.77 -19.22 6.34
N THR A 399 5.22 -18.05 6.68
CA THR A 399 4.12 -17.88 7.65
C THR A 399 2.91 -18.79 7.41
N PHE A 400 2.58 -19.08 6.15
CA PHE A 400 1.39 -19.86 5.78
C PHE A 400 1.66 -21.33 5.46
N ARG A 401 2.92 -21.78 5.55
CA ARG A 401 3.26 -23.21 5.38
C ARG A 401 3.00 -24.02 6.64
N ASP A 402 3.18 -23.40 7.80
CA ASP A 402 3.07 -24.08 9.10
C ASP A 402 1.61 -24.13 9.63
N SER A 403 0.68 -23.49 8.93
CA SER A 403 -0.75 -23.40 9.28
C SER A 403 -1.67 -24.28 8.42
N ARG A 404 -1.12 -25.05 7.48
CA ARG A 404 -1.82 -26.05 6.67
C ARG A 404 -1.35 -27.45 7.05
#